data_AF-A0A7Y9XUB0-F1
#
_entry.id   AF-A0A7Y9XUB0-F1
#
_cell.length_a   1.000
_cell.length_b   1.000
_cell.length_c   1.000
_cell.angle_alpha   90.00
_cell.angle_beta   90.00
_cell.angle_gamma   90.00
#
_symmetry.space_group_name_H-M   'P 1'
#
loop_
_entity.id
_entity.type
_entity.pdbx_description
1 polymer ?
#
loop_
_entity_poly.entity_id
_entity_poly.type
_entity_poly.pdbx_seq_one_letter_code
_entity_poly.pdbx_strand_id
1 'polypeptide(L)'
;MTPPPPAARKPRSPNRKAGIWDTLKTPEERSAYAKELASRRNPKNMARTCQRPGTPKGGWDHQSAAVAKTTARIEAETLVSKLQAEGTIAAEDTEGAKATAEALAIVRGPGGITQRRKWAKRLLRHYHPESMEVLS
;
A
#
# COMPACT_ATOMS: atom_id res chain seq x y z
N MET A 1 61.35 -5.07 20.96
CA MET A 1 60.11 -5.44 21.67
C MET A 1 59.10 -5.95 20.66
N THR A 2 58.83 -7.24 20.66
CA THR A 2 57.84 -7.87 19.76
C THR A 2 56.44 -7.58 20.29
N PRO A 3 55.49 -7.08 19.47
CA PRO A 3 54.14 -6.84 19.95
C PRO A 3 53.49 -8.16 20.41
N PRO A 4 52.67 -8.13 21.48
CA PRO A 4 52.01 -9.33 21.96
C PRO A 4 51.09 -9.89 20.86
N PRO A 5 50.97 -11.23 20.75
CA PRO A 5 50.09 -11.85 19.76
C PRO A 5 48.64 -11.42 20.01
N PRO A 6 47.83 -11.24 18.94
CA PRO A 6 46.44 -10.83 19.08
C PRO A 6 45.65 -11.87 19.88
N ALA A 7 44.80 -11.40 20.80
CA ALA A 7 43.97 -12.26 21.62
C ALA A 7 43.13 -13.23 20.76
N ALA A 8 43.16 -14.51 21.11
CA ALA A 8 42.39 -15.55 20.44
C ALA A 8 40.89 -15.19 20.44
N ARG A 9 40.27 -15.16 19.26
CA ARG A 9 38.84 -14.84 19.12
C ARG A 9 38.02 -15.91 19.83
N LYS A 10 37.17 -15.50 20.77
CA LYS A 10 36.24 -16.41 21.46
C LYS A 10 35.38 -17.16 20.42
N PRO A 11 35.12 -18.47 20.60
CA PRO A 11 34.23 -19.21 19.72
C PRO A 11 32.83 -18.56 19.75
N ARG A 12 32.20 -18.45 18.58
CA ARG A 12 30.83 -17.94 18.47
C ARG A 12 29.88 -18.89 19.20
N SER A 13 28.85 -18.35 19.86
CA SER A 13 27.91 -19.18 20.60
C SER A 13 27.22 -20.21 19.68
N PRO A 14 26.95 -21.43 20.14
CA PRO A 14 26.40 -22.52 19.31
C PRO A 14 25.05 -22.19 18.68
N ASN A 15 24.32 -21.23 19.24
CA ASN A 15 22.92 -20.94 18.90
C ASN A 15 22.73 -19.66 18.07
N ARG A 16 23.81 -19.06 17.55
CA ARG A 16 23.73 -17.85 16.72
C ARG A 16 23.54 -18.28 15.26
N LYS A 17 22.39 -17.92 14.65
CA LYS A 17 22.17 -18.10 13.20
C LYS A 17 23.38 -17.55 12.44
N ALA A 18 23.94 -18.36 11.56
CA ALA A 18 25.04 -17.98 10.68
C ALA A 18 24.68 -16.66 9.99
N GLY A 19 25.55 -15.66 10.10
CA GLY A 19 25.37 -14.42 9.37
C GLY A 19 25.51 -14.70 7.87
N ILE A 20 24.94 -13.85 7.01
CA ILE A 20 25.09 -13.98 5.55
C ILE A 20 26.59 -14.02 5.13
N TRP A 21 27.47 -13.43 5.94
CA TRP A 21 28.93 -13.51 5.75
C TRP A 21 29.54 -14.89 5.96
N ASP A 22 28.89 -15.76 6.74
CA ASP A 22 29.33 -17.13 7.01
C ASP A 22 28.84 -18.10 5.93
N THR A 23 27.84 -17.72 5.15
CA THR A 23 27.32 -18.51 4.02
C THR A 23 28.08 -18.27 2.71
N LEU A 24 28.82 -17.16 2.61
CA LEU A 24 29.65 -16.82 1.45
C LEU A 24 31.01 -17.52 1.56
N LYS A 25 31.20 -18.58 0.77
CA LYS A 25 32.33 -19.52 0.87
C LYS A 25 33.55 -19.00 0.11
N THR A 26 33.35 -18.22 -0.94
CA THR A 26 34.45 -17.74 -1.80
C THR A 26 34.78 -16.26 -1.57
N PRO A 27 36.04 -15.84 -1.80
CA PRO A 27 36.42 -14.42 -1.79
C PRO A 27 35.62 -13.57 -2.78
N GLU A 28 35.28 -14.14 -3.93
CA GLU A 28 34.53 -13.51 -5.01
C GLU A 28 33.08 -13.21 -4.57
N GLU A 29 32.43 -14.17 -3.90
CA GLU A 29 31.10 -14.01 -3.32
C GLU A 29 31.06 -12.91 -2.25
N ARG A 30 32.11 -12.85 -1.40
CA ARG A 30 32.23 -11.79 -0.38
C ARG A 30 32.43 -10.41 -1.02
N SER A 31 33.23 -10.34 -2.08
CA SER A 31 33.46 -9.09 -2.83
C SER A 31 32.19 -8.62 -3.55
N ALA A 32 31.47 -9.53 -4.20
CA ALA A 32 30.20 -9.23 -4.86
C ALA A 32 29.15 -8.74 -3.86
N TYR A 33 29.01 -9.42 -2.71
CA TYR A 33 28.09 -9.02 -1.66
C TYR A 33 28.46 -7.68 -1.02
N ALA A 34 29.75 -7.38 -0.86
CA ALA A 34 30.22 -6.07 -0.42
C ALA A 34 29.88 -4.95 -1.42
N LYS A 35 30.08 -5.19 -2.72
CA LYS A 35 29.71 -4.27 -3.80
C LYS A 35 28.19 -4.06 -3.86
N GLU A 36 27.41 -5.10 -3.63
CA GLU A 36 25.95 -5.02 -3.54
C GLU A 36 25.50 -4.19 -2.33
N LEU A 37 26.07 -4.41 -1.15
CA LEU A 37 25.78 -3.60 0.03
C LEU A 37 26.16 -2.13 -0.16
N ALA A 38 27.30 -1.87 -0.81
CA ALA A 38 27.71 -0.51 -1.14
C ALA A 38 26.75 0.16 -2.13
N SER A 39 26.30 -0.56 -3.16
CA SER A 39 25.36 -0.02 -4.15
C SER A 39 24.00 0.31 -3.53
N ARG A 40 23.52 -0.48 -2.55
CA ARG A 40 22.29 -0.21 -1.80
C ARG A 40 22.37 1.05 -0.92
N ARG A 41 23.56 1.39 -0.43
CA ARG A 41 23.83 2.59 0.39
C ARG A 41 24.00 3.88 -0.42
N ASN A 42 24.07 3.79 -1.75
CA ASN A 42 24.18 4.99 -2.59
C ASN A 42 22.91 5.84 -2.46
N PRO A 43 23.02 7.17 -2.21
CA PRO A 43 21.86 8.05 -2.04
C PRO A 43 20.86 7.98 -3.21
N LYS A 44 21.38 7.84 -4.44
CA LYS A 44 20.57 7.68 -5.66
C LYS A 44 19.73 6.40 -5.68
N ASN A 45 20.18 5.33 -5.03
CA ASN A 45 19.46 4.06 -4.93
C ASN A 45 18.53 4.03 -3.71
N MET A 46 18.91 4.68 -2.60
CA MET A 46 18.03 4.91 -1.45
C MET A 46 16.84 5.82 -1.80
N ALA A 47 17.01 6.74 -2.74
CA ALA A 47 15.90 7.54 -3.28
C ALA A 47 14.93 6.71 -4.16
N ARG A 48 15.34 5.52 -4.62
CA ARG A 48 14.53 4.65 -5.50
C ARG A 48 13.70 3.60 -4.75
N THR A 49 13.94 3.38 -3.46
CA THR A 49 13.49 2.18 -2.72
C THR A 49 12.00 2.03 -2.41
N CYS A 50 11.10 2.84 -2.99
CA CYS A 50 9.65 2.72 -2.69
C CYS A 50 8.75 2.55 -3.91
N GLN A 51 9.27 2.48 -5.13
CA GLN A 51 8.44 2.48 -6.35
C GLN A 51 8.70 1.23 -7.18
N ARG A 52 7.64 0.45 -7.44
CA ARG A 52 7.71 -0.68 -8.38
C ARG A 52 8.00 -0.15 -9.80
N PRO A 53 8.83 -0.83 -10.60
CA PRO A 53 8.98 -0.51 -12.02
C PRO A 53 7.61 -0.50 -12.70
N GLY A 54 7.28 0.56 -13.45
CA GLY A 54 5.98 0.73 -14.11
C GLY A 54 4.94 1.55 -13.32
N THR A 55 5.23 1.94 -12.08
CA THR A 55 4.39 2.90 -11.35
C THR A 55 4.73 4.32 -11.83
N PRO A 56 3.77 5.13 -12.32
CA PRO A 56 4.04 6.49 -12.78
C PRO A 56 4.73 7.30 -11.69
N LYS A 57 5.70 8.13 -12.10
CA LYS A 57 6.64 8.88 -11.23
C LYS A 57 5.98 9.91 -10.31
N GLY A 58 4.68 10.06 -10.39
CA GLY A 58 3.85 10.80 -9.46
C GLY A 58 2.56 10.02 -9.31
N GLY A 59 2.38 9.39 -8.15
CA GLY A 59 1.04 9.35 -7.60
C GLY A 59 0.48 10.77 -7.59
N TRP A 60 -0.85 10.90 -7.57
CA TRP A 60 -1.51 12.18 -7.40
C TRP A 60 -0.75 13.04 -6.38
N ASP A 61 -0.35 14.26 -6.76
CA ASP A 61 0.16 15.20 -5.78
C ASP A 61 -0.88 15.33 -4.66
N HIS A 62 -0.44 15.49 -3.41
CA HIS A 62 -1.34 15.48 -2.26
C HIS A 62 -2.48 16.50 -2.44
N GLN A 63 -2.16 17.66 -3.00
CA GLN A 63 -3.14 18.70 -3.32
C GLN A 63 -4.12 18.24 -4.41
N SER A 64 -3.63 17.71 -5.54
CA SER A 64 -4.48 17.18 -6.61
C SER A 64 -5.35 16.02 -6.15
N ALA A 65 -4.83 15.16 -5.27
CA ALA A 65 -5.56 14.05 -4.68
C ALA A 65 -6.69 14.53 -3.76
N ALA A 66 -6.43 15.58 -2.97
CA ALA A 66 -7.42 16.20 -2.10
C ALA A 66 -8.54 16.85 -2.93
N VAL A 67 -8.18 17.61 -3.96
CA VAL A 67 -9.15 18.22 -4.89
C VAL A 67 -10.00 17.16 -5.59
N ALA A 68 -9.39 16.09 -6.08
CA ALA A 68 -10.15 15.02 -6.74
C ALA A 68 -11.10 14.27 -5.79
N LYS A 69 -10.74 14.15 -4.50
CA LYS A 69 -11.62 13.56 -3.49
C LYS A 69 -12.79 14.47 -3.16
N THR A 70 -12.56 15.78 -3.06
CA THR A 70 -13.64 16.73 -2.76
C THR A 70 -14.59 16.86 -3.93
N THR A 71 -14.09 16.95 -5.17
CA THR A 71 -14.95 16.98 -6.36
C THR A 71 -15.76 15.70 -6.51
N ALA A 72 -15.14 14.53 -6.32
CA ALA A 72 -15.85 13.25 -6.36
C ALA A 72 -16.95 13.16 -5.30
N ARG A 73 -16.75 13.76 -4.11
CA ARG A 73 -17.76 13.79 -3.06
C ARG A 73 -18.93 14.70 -3.40
N ILE A 74 -18.67 15.90 -3.91
CA ILE A 74 -19.72 16.83 -4.34
C ILE A 74 -20.55 16.21 -5.46
N GLU A 75 -19.91 15.64 -6.48
CA GLU A 75 -20.61 14.96 -7.57
C GLU A 75 -21.48 13.79 -7.07
N ALA A 76 -20.96 13.00 -6.12
CA ALA A 76 -21.68 11.88 -5.53
C ALA A 76 -22.92 12.34 -4.73
N GLU A 77 -22.77 13.36 -3.89
CA GLU A 77 -23.90 13.94 -3.13
C GLU A 77 -24.96 14.52 -4.09
N THR A 78 -24.55 15.20 -5.16
CA THR A 78 -25.47 15.73 -6.17
C THR A 78 -26.24 14.62 -6.89
N LEU A 79 -25.57 13.51 -7.21
CA LEU A 79 -26.20 12.36 -7.86
C LEU A 79 -27.19 11.67 -6.93
N VAL A 80 -26.84 11.49 -5.65
CA VAL A 80 -27.74 10.90 -4.65
C VAL A 80 -28.99 11.75 -4.46
N SER A 81 -28.88 13.08 -4.40
CA SER A 81 -30.06 13.96 -4.32
C SER A 81 -30.97 13.83 -5.54
N LYS A 82 -30.40 13.64 -6.75
CA LYS A 82 -31.19 13.36 -7.96
C LYS A 82 -31.90 12.01 -7.88
N LEU A 83 -31.20 10.96 -7.44
CA LEU A 83 -31.77 9.63 -7.27
C LEU A 83 -32.89 9.58 -6.22
N GLN A 84 -32.80 10.43 -5.18
CA GLN A 84 -33.88 10.61 -4.21
C GLN A 84 -35.08 11.34 -4.84
N ALA A 85 -34.84 12.39 -5.63
CA ALA A 85 -35.90 13.11 -6.33
C ALA A 85 -36.63 12.24 -7.37
N GLU A 86 -35.91 11.32 -8.01
CA GLU A 86 -36.45 10.32 -8.95
C GLU A 86 -37.14 9.14 -8.26
N GLY A 87 -37.06 9.03 -6.93
CA GLY A 87 -37.64 7.93 -6.15
C GLY A 87 -36.89 6.60 -6.25
N THR A 88 -35.68 6.59 -6.83
CA THR A 88 -34.82 5.40 -6.89
C THR A 88 -34.22 5.06 -5.53
N ILE A 89 -33.91 6.09 -4.73
CA ILE A 89 -33.55 5.96 -3.31
C ILE A 89 -34.69 6.57 -2.51
N ALA A 90 -35.20 5.84 -1.52
CA ALA A 90 -36.25 6.37 -0.65
C ALA A 90 -35.73 7.62 0.08
N ALA A 91 -36.55 8.67 0.17
CA ALA A 91 -36.15 9.92 0.83
C ALA A 91 -35.87 9.71 2.34
N GLU A 92 -36.53 8.73 2.95
CA GLU A 92 -36.31 8.34 4.35
C GLU A 92 -35.00 7.55 4.56
N ASP A 93 -34.43 6.98 3.50
CA ASP A 93 -33.23 6.13 3.57
C ASP A 93 -31.94 6.96 3.62
N THR A 94 -31.75 7.62 4.76
CA THR A 94 -30.57 8.45 5.02
C THR A 94 -29.27 7.64 5.15
N GLU A 95 -29.36 6.35 5.50
CA GLU A 95 -28.20 5.45 5.62
C GLU A 95 -27.76 4.94 4.24
N GLY A 96 -28.70 4.52 3.40
CA GLY A 96 -28.47 4.12 2.02
C GLY A 96 -27.94 5.27 1.17
N ALA A 97 -28.51 6.48 1.33
CA ALA A 97 -28.02 7.70 0.67
C ALA A 97 -26.55 8.00 1.00
N LYS A 98 -26.17 7.93 2.29
CA LYS A 98 -24.78 8.14 2.72
C LYS A 98 -23.84 7.06 2.19
N ALA A 99 -24.24 5.79 2.28
CA ALA A 99 -23.44 4.67 1.78
C ALA A 99 -23.19 4.77 0.26
N THR A 100 -24.21 5.23 -0.49
CA THR A 100 -24.14 5.44 -1.94
C THR A 100 -23.20 6.59 -2.28
N ALA A 101 -23.33 7.72 -1.57
CA ALA A 101 -22.44 8.87 -1.77
C ALA A 101 -20.96 8.51 -1.49
N GLU A 102 -20.69 7.81 -0.39
CA GLU A 102 -19.33 7.40 -0.03
C GLU A 102 -18.72 6.43 -1.04
N ALA A 103 -19.52 5.49 -1.54
CA ALA A 103 -19.04 4.54 -2.54
C ALA A 103 -18.75 5.20 -3.88
N LEU A 104 -19.64 6.08 -4.36
CA LEU A 104 -19.45 6.83 -5.60
C LEU A 104 -18.21 7.73 -5.52
N ALA A 105 -18.02 8.41 -4.38
CA ALA A 105 -16.84 9.24 -4.14
C ALA A 105 -15.52 8.43 -4.21
N ILE A 106 -15.54 7.17 -3.76
CA ILE A 106 -14.36 6.30 -3.73
C ILE A 106 -14.08 5.63 -5.09
N VAL A 107 -15.12 5.36 -5.87
CA VAL A 107 -14.97 4.85 -7.24
C VAL A 107 -14.36 5.93 -8.14
N ARG A 108 -14.83 7.17 -7.99
CA ARG A 108 -14.41 8.31 -8.81
C ARG A 108 -13.10 8.95 -8.34
N GLY A 109 -12.84 8.91 -7.04
CA GLY A 109 -11.63 9.45 -6.42
C GLY A 109 -10.37 8.58 -6.62
N PRO A 110 -9.18 9.17 -6.36
CA PRO A 110 -7.92 8.45 -6.32
C PRO A 110 -7.90 7.47 -5.15
N GLY A 111 -7.68 6.19 -5.43
CA GLY A 111 -7.67 5.13 -4.42
C GLY A 111 -7.24 3.78 -4.99
N GLY A 112 -6.71 2.92 -4.12
CA GLY A 112 -6.30 1.57 -4.49
C GLY A 112 -7.48 0.61 -4.65
N ILE A 113 -7.30 -0.45 -5.43
CA ILE A 113 -8.33 -1.47 -5.70
C ILE A 113 -8.92 -2.09 -4.43
N THR A 114 -8.11 -2.25 -3.38
CA THR A 114 -8.53 -2.78 -2.07
C THR A 114 -9.56 -1.89 -1.38
N GLN A 115 -9.38 -0.58 -1.46
CA GLN A 115 -10.26 0.40 -0.83
C GLN A 115 -11.61 0.42 -1.55
N ARG A 116 -11.60 0.38 -2.89
CA ARG A 116 -12.81 0.26 -3.71
C ARG A 116 -13.60 -1.02 -3.40
N ARG A 117 -12.92 -2.17 -3.32
CA ARG A 117 -13.55 -3.46 -2.98
C ARG A 117 -14.20 -3.45 -1.59
N LYS A 118 -13.59 -2.82 -0.59
CA LYS A 118 -14.16 -2.70 0.76
C LYS A 118 -15.52 -1.99 0.75
N TRP A 119 -15.60 -0.88 0.02
CA TRP A 119 -16.83 -0.08 -0.03
C TRP A 119 -17.91 -0.70 -0.93
N ALA A 120 -17.52 -1.31 -2.06
CA ALA A 120 -18.44 -2.09 -2.87
C ALA A 120 -19.09 -3.23 -2.05
N LYS A 121 -18.31 -3.97 -1.25
CA LYS A 121 -18.85 -5.00 -0.33
C LYS A 121 -19.81 -4.41 0.70
N ARG A 122 -19.55 -3.21 1.21
CA ARG A 122 -20.42 -2.54 2.19
C ARG A 122 -21.75 -2.11 1.57
N LEU A 123 -21.72 -1.59 0.34
CA LEU A 123 -22.92 -1.27 -0.43
C LEU A 123 -23.75 -2.51 -0.75
N LEU A 124 -23.11 -3.57 -1.25
CA LEU A 124 -23.79 -4.82 -1.59
C LEU A 124 -24.47 -5.43 -0.35
N ARG A 125 -23.83 -5.38 0.82
CA ARG A 125 -24.47 -5.79 2.08
C ARG A 125 -25.75 -5.01 2.41
N HIS A 126 -25.82 -3.74 2.03
CA HIS A 126 -26.94 -2.88 2.39
C HIS A 126 -28.15 -3.06 1.46
N TYR A 127 -27.90 -3.15 0.15
CA TYR A 127 -28.98 -3.22 -0.85
C TYR A 127 -29.29 -4.64 -1.33
N HIS A 128 -28.33 -5.56 -1.26
CA HIS A 128 -28.47 -6.94 -1.74
C HIS A 128 -27.79 -7.94 -0.81
N PRO A 129 -28.29 -8.12 0.44
CA PRO A 129 -27.70 -9.01 1.43
C PRO A 129 -27.52 -10.45 0.90
N GLU A 130 -28.46 -10.93 0.08
CA GLU A 130 -28.46 -12.26 -0.57
C GLU A 130 -27.23 -12.49 -1.48
N SER A 131 -26.63 -11.43 -2.02
CA SER A 131 -25.50 -11.51 -2.97
C SER A 131 -24.17 -11.84 -2.30
N MET A 132 -24.11 -11.78 -0.96
CA MET A 132 -22.88 -11.95 -0.20
C MET A 132 -22.48 -13.42 0.01
N GLU A 133 -23.40 -14.37 -0.19
CA GLU A 133 -23.10 -15.81 -0.07
C GLU A 133 -22.20 -16.32 -1.22
N VAL A 134 -22.30 -15.71 -2.40
CA VAL A 134 -21.58 -16.13 -3.63
C VAL A 134 -20.12 -15.65 -3.66
N LEU A 135 -19.71 -14.77 -2.74
CA LEU A 135 -18.38 -14.14 -2.70
C LEU A 135 -17.51 -14.61 -1.51
N SER A 136 -17.88 -15.72 -0.88
CA SER A 136 -17.11 -16.36 0.20
C SER A 136 -16.05 -17.32 -0.32
#